data_AF-A0A3D2MDP5-F1
#
_entry.id   AF-A0A3D2MDP5-F1
#
_cell.length_a   1.000
_cell.length_b   1.000
_cell.length_c   1.000
_cell.angle_alpha   90.00
_cell.angle_beta   90.00
_cell.angle_gamma   90.00
#
_symmetry.space_group_name_H-M   'P 1'
#
loop_
_entity.id
_entity.type
_entity.pdbx_description
1 polymer ?
#
loop_
_entity_poly.entity_id
_entity_poly.type
_entity_poly.pdbx_seq_one_letter_code
_entity_poly.pdbx_strand_id
1 'polypeptide(L)'
;MLKKELIFKIKRKIMEYESKMNSYKKSELEYLNRVPSIYDYTISFNDFKNFDLIYTGIILGNNYDDFESIKYLPEDLIEAFNDDNFEFIKRIYSAEEGDFNDFIAYEVNKYKMDDDLIESTRYFEKFRKILKLINEKDFETISDFFRCIYFEKDSKAKYLEDDYPDIDVISKEERNFILETDNVEEFFDRIEATKKEIKLENKRLNKLYSDKITKLNILINNLEKNTNGEEITNIDELLDYAGEEFRHDILIYIKENNKTCNEKLERKYLNLKKNSISKFINIFGKNNIDFMLFNDAEKKIIMSRGYDFVERIINFLNKIGYEFKNEILLIIAGTNNDILSSIEEFIKKDYINSEFVRNNINVLLPSNDLDEVSYNLLTRNMNLLLDKGINIKGLDSDGMDFYVSSTELIEDSLSVIEESKVNIKTRNLKNYNFLGEEDLKGKINNLKELGISINSNIEVLNSDINIIKRIKLCNSLGISIYDENNKIKKDILNKDLFFVPDSKIDEYVNEKTLVLN
;
A
#
# COMPACT_ATOMS: atom_id res chain seq x y z
N MET A 1 7.76 11.04 3.73
CA MET A 1 6.77 11.92 3.08
C MET A 1 6.08 11.14 1.97
N LEU A 2 4.74 11.16 1.88
CA LEU A 2 4.02 10.39 0.86
C LEU A 2 4.05 11.13 -0.49
N LYS A 3 4.22 10.40 -1.61
CA LYS A 3 4.21 10.95 -2.99
C LYS A 3 3.03 11.89 -3.24
N LYS A 4 1.82 11.52 -2.78
CA LYS A 4 0.61 12.34 -2.92
C LYS A 4 0.69 13.66 -2.17
N GLU A 5 1.28 13.67 -0.98
CA GLU A 5 1.45 14.87 -0.15
C GLU A 5 2.42 15.86 -0.81
N LEU A 6 3.51 15.34 -1.38
CA LEU A 6 4.50 16.14 -2.11
C LEU A 6 3.89 16.78 -3.36
N ILE A 7 3.19 15.99 -4.18
CA ILE A 7 2.51 16.50 -5.37
C ILE A 7 1.48 17.59 -4.98
N PHE A 8 0.75 17.40 -3.89
CA PHE A 8 -0.21 18.40 -3.41
C PHE A 8 0.47 19.72 -3.03
N LYS A 9 1.58 19.69 -2.30
CA LYS A 9 2.36 20.90 -1.98
C LYS A 9 2.83 21.62 -3.23
N ILE A 10 3.34 20.89 -4.22
CA ILE A 10 3.81 21.46 -5.50
C ILE A 10 2.65 22.13 -6.24
N LYS A 11 1.48 21.46 -6.34
CA LYS A 11 0.28 22.02 -6.99
C LYS A 11 -0.20 23.31 -6.31
N ARG A 12 -0.19 23.35 -4.97
CA ARG A 12 -0.55 24.57 -4.23
C ARG A 12 0.40 25.73 -4.57
N LYS A 13 1.69 25.45 -4.76
CA LYS A 13 2.66 26.46 -5.15
C LYS A 13 2.46 26.96 -6.58
N ILE A 14 2.12 26.06 -7.50
CA ILE A 14 1.72 26.45 -8.87
C ILE A 14 0.56 27.44 -8.83
N MET A 15 -0.49 27.16 -8.05
CA MET A 15 -1.63 28.08 -7.89
C MET A 15 -1.21 29.45 -7.31
N GLU A 16 -0.24 29.48 -6.40
CA GLU A 16 0.32 30.73 -5.86
C GLU A 16 1.09 31.53 -6.93
N TYR A 17 1.77 30.86 -7.87
CA TYR A 17 2.42 31.54 -8.98
C TYR A 17 1.41 32.04 -10.02
N GLU A 18 0.39 31.25 -10.33
CA GLU A 18 -0.71 31.65 -11.24
C GLU A 18 -1.44 32.89 -10.73
N SER A 19 -1.70 33.00 -9.43
CA SER A 19 -2.37 34.18 -8.85
C SER A 19 -1.53 35.46 -8.89
N LYS A 20 -0.20 35.34 -8.99
CA LYS A 20 0.74 36.47 -9.12
C LYS A 20 0.99 36.88 -10.58
N MET A 21 0.47 36.13 -11.55
CA MET A 21 0.55 36.51 -12.95
C MET A 21 -0.43 37.66 -13.24
N ASN A 22 0.00 38.66 -14.00
CA ASN A 22 -0.77 39.87 -14.32
C ASN A 22 -1.28 40.65 -13.09
N SER A 23 -0.69 40.44 -11.91
CA SER A 23 -1.16 41.07 -10.66
C SER A 23 -0.41 42.36 -10.33
N TYR A 24 0.71 42.65 -11.00
CA TYR A 24 1.52 43.83 -10.69
C TYR A 24 0.77 45.09 -11.08
N LYS A 25 0.42 45.90 -10.08
CA LYS A 25 -0.28 47.19 -10.23
C LYS A 25 -1.48 47.10 -11.20
N LYS A 26 -2.21 45.98 -11.14
CA LYS A 26 -3.31 45.67 -12.08
C LYS A 26 -4.39 46.76 -12.06
N SER A 27 -4.78 47.17 -10.86
CA SER A 27 -5.80 48.21 -10.68
C SER A 27 -5.31 49.58 -11.14
N GLU A 28 -4.07 49.96 -10.81
CA GLU A 28 -3.49 51.20 -11.32
C GLU A 28 -3.50 51.23 -12.85
N LEU A 29 -3.09 50.13 -13.50
CA LEU A 29 -3.12 50.01 -14.95
C LEU A 29 -4.55 50.11 -15.52
N GLU A 30 -5.56 49.58 -14.82
CA GLU A 30 -6.96 49.70 -15.22
C GLU A 30 -7.40 51.17 -15.27
N TYR A 31 -7.10 51.95 -14.22
CA TYR A 31 -7.43 53.38 -14.16
C TYR A 31 -6.64 54.20 -15.18
N LEU A 32 -5.33 53.95 -15.32
CA LEU A 32 -4.53 54.63 -16.34
C LEU A 32 -5.11 54.37 -17.75
N ASN A 33 -5.56 53.14 -18.05
CA ASN A 33 -6.14 52.82 -19.37
C ASN A 33 -7.49 53.51 -19.65
N ARG A 34 -8.18 54.05 -18.64
CA ARG A 34 -9.40 54.88 -18.85
C ARG A 34 -9.06 56.26 -19.41
N VAL A 35 -7.83 56.73 -19.18
CA VAL A 35 -7.33 57.98 -19.74
C VAL A 35 -6.73 57.70 -21.14
N PRO A 36 -7.32 58.22 -22.23
CA PRO A 36 -6.76 58.07 -23.57
C PRO A 36 -5.44 58.86 -23.71
N SER A 37 -4.71 58.65 -24.80
CA SER A 37 -3.57 59.52 -25.10
C SER A 37 -4.05 60.95 -25.37
N ILE A 38 -3.20 61.94 -25.15
CA ILE A 38 -3.55 63.35 -25.42
C ILE A 38 -3.99 63.54 -26.88
N TYR A 39 -3.32 62.85 -27.81
CA TYR A 39 -3.66 62.87 -29.23
C TYR A 39 -5.03 62.23 -29.50
N ASP A 40 -5.31 61.05 -28.94
CA ASP A 40 -6.62 60.39 -29.10
C ASP A 40 -7.75 61.24 -28.50
N TYR A 41 -7.51 61.84 -27.33
CA TYR A 41 -8.45 62.77 -26.72
C TYR A 41 -8.76 63.95 -27.65
N THR A 42 -7.72 64.57 -28.21
CA THR A 42 -7.90 65.69 -29.13
C THR A 42 -8.58 65.31 -30.45
N ILE A 43 -8.57 64.03 -30.84
CA ILE A 43 -9.17 63.57 -32.10
C ILE A 43 -10.68 63.38 -32.00
N SER A 44 -11.17 62.75 -30.93
CA SER A 44 -12.56 62.29 -30.82
C SER A 44 -13.33 62.86 -29.63
N PHE A 45 -12.78 63.86 -28.93
CA PHE A 45 -13.36 64.45 -27.71
C PHE A 45 -13.92 63.37 -26.77
N ASN A 46 -13.06 62.42 -26.37
CA ASN A 46 -13.50 61.32 -25.52
C ASN A 46 -13.89 61.84 -24.13
N ASP A 47 -15.13 61.60 -23.70
CA ASP A 47 -15.55 61.85 -22.32
C ASP A 47 -14.75 60.96 -21.36
N PHE A 48 -13.75 61.52 -20.68
CA PHE A 48 -13.16 60.91 -19.49
C PHE A 48 -13.65 61.67 -18.25
N LYS A 49 -13.82 60.96 -17.15
CA LYS A 49 -14.35 61.52 -15.90
C LYS A 49 -13.28 62.35 -15.19
N ASN A 50 -13.65 63.40 -14.47
CA ASN A 50 -12.73 64.21 -13.66
C ASN A 50 -11.88 63.33 -12.72
N PHE A 51 -12.49 62.28 -12.17
CA PHE A 51 -11.81 61.32 -11.32
C PHE A 51 -10.75 60.48 -12.02
N ASP A 52 -10.86 60.20 -13.32
CA ASP A 52 -9.86 59.38 -14.01
C ASP A 52 -8.51 60.09 -14.06
N LEU A 53 -8.49 61.42 -14.27
CA LEU A 53 -7.27 62.23 -14.20
C LEU A 53 -6.78 62.45 -12.78
N ILE A 54 -7.68 62.61 -11.81
CA ILE A 54 -7.33 62.70 -10.39
C ILE A 54 -6.62 61.42 -9.93
N TYR A 55 -7.22 60.24 -10.16
CA TYR A 55 -6.61 58.96 -9.82
C TYR A 55 -5.29 58.76 -10.58
N THR A 56 -5.21 59.22 -11.83
CA THR A 56 -3.96 59.17 -12.60
C THR A 56 -2.88 60.06 -11.97
N GLY A 57 -3.21 61.28 -11.55
CA GLY A 57 -2.29 62.15 -10.81
C GLY A 57 -1.79 61.51 -9.51
N ILE A 58 -2.66 60.78 -8.79
CA ILE A 58 -2.28 60.02 -7.60
C ILE A 58 -1.31 58.88 -7.96
N ILE A 59 -1.64 58.09 -9.00
CA ILE A 59 -0.81 56.97 -9.48
C ILE A 59 0.59 57.47 -9.86
N LEU A 60 0.66 58.57 -10.63
CA LEU A 60 1.91 59.17 -11.08
C LEU A 60 2.72 59.80 -9.94
N GLY A 61 2.05 60.30 -8.90
CA GLY A 61 2.71 60.83 -7.70
C GLY A 61 3.29 59.76 -6.79
N ASN A 62 2.78 58.52 -6.86
CA ASN A 62 3.20 57.37 -6.04
C ASN A 62 3.28 57.69 -4.52
N ASN A 63 2.44 58.61 -4.04
CA ASN A 63 2.41 59.08 -2.65
C ASN A 63 1.37 58.32 -1.81
N TYR A 64 1.12 57.04 -2.11
CA TYR A 64 0.14 56.20 -1.43
C TYR A 64 0.73 54.85 -1.06
N ASP A 65 0.28 54.30 0.07
CA ASP A 65 0.70 52.97 0.53
C ASP A 65 -0.09 51.85 -0.16
N ASP A 66 -1.39 52.08 -0.42
CA ASP A 66 -2.29 51.11 -1.09
C ASP A 66 -3.33 51.82 -1.95
N PHE A 67 -3.23 51.68 -3.27
CA PHE A 67 -4.16 52.27 -4.24
C PHE A 67 -5.59 51.73 -4.07
N GLU A 68 -5.73 50.46 -3.69
CA GLU A 68 -7.04 49.84 -3.49
C GLU A 68 -7.81 50.56 -2.37
N SER A 69 -7.13 50.97 -1.31
CA SER A 69 -7.78 51.70 -0.21
C SER A 69 -8.34 53.07 -0.62
N ILE A 70 -7.76 53.68 -1.67
CA ILE A 70 -8.09 55.04 -2.13
C ILE A 70 -9.19 55.02 -3.20
N LYS A 71 -9.27 53.99 -4.03
CA LYS A 71 -10.23 53.94 -5.16
C LYS A 71 -11.70 53.78 -4.73
N TYR A 72 -11.97 53.29 -3.52
CA TYR A 72 -13.33 53.03 -3.00
C TYR A 72 -13.99 54.29 -2.43
N LEU A 73 -13.94 55.42 -3.14
CA LEU A 73 -14.82 56.55 -2.84
C LEU A 73 -16.29 56.14 -3.15
N PRO A 74 -17.29 56.59 -2.36
CA PRO A 74 -18.70 56.28 -2.62
C PRO A 74 -19.11 56.69 -4.04
N GLU A 75 -19.93 55.88 -4.72
CA GLU A 75 -20.36 56.14 -6.11
C GLU A 75 -21.13 57.46 -6.23
N ASP A 76 -22.02 57.76 -5.27
CA ASP A 76 -22.78 59.01 -5.22
C ASP A 76 -21.86 60.24 -5.11
N LEU A 77 -20.72 60.09 -4.43
CA LEU A 77 -19.70 61.14 -4.30
C LEU A 77 -18.98 61.34 -5.64
N ILE A 78 -18.57 60.23 -6.28
CA ILE A 78 -17.93 60.25 -7.59
C ILE A 78 -18.86 60.88 -8.64
N GLU A 79 -20.16 60.59 -8.59
CA GLU A 79 -21.17 61.14 -9.49
C GLU A 79 -21.34 62.66 -9.28
N ALA A 80 -21.58 63.11 -8.04
CA ALA A 80 -21.73 64.53 -7.72
C ALA A 80 -20.55 65.40 -8.18
N PHE A 81 -19.32 64.91 -7.99
CA PHE A 81 -18.10 65.64 -8.37
C PHE A 81 -17.71 65.53 -9.86
N ASN A 82 -18.29 64.57 -10.60
CA ASN A 82 -18.09 64.51 -12.06
C ASN A 82 -18.97 65.53 -12.80
N ASP A 83 -20.11 65.91 -12.20
CA ASP A 83 -21.04 66.89 -12.78
C ASP A 83 -20.65 68.34 -12.45
N ASP A 84 -19.81 68.57 -11.44
CA ASP A 84 -19.29 69.89 -11.06
C ASP A 84 -18.10 70.35 -11.92
N ASN A 85 -17.97 71.67 -12.09
CA ASN A 85 -16.80 72.29 -12.74
C ASN A 85 -15.53 72.00 -11.93
N PHE A 86 -14.41 71.66 -12.59
CA PHE A 86 -13.12 71.41 -11.94
C PHE A 86 -12.66 72.54 -11.00
N GLU A 87 -13.14 73.78 -11.20
CA GLU A 87 -12.95 74.90 -10.28
C GLU A 87 -13.40 74.59 -8.84
N PHE A 88 -14.44 73.77 -8.67
CA PHE A 88 -14.89 73.26 -7.37
C PHE A 88 -13.84 72.37 -6.70
N ILE A 89 -13.26 71.44 -7.48
CA ILE A 89 -12.19 70.55 -7.03
C ILE A 89 -10.92 71.35 -6.69
N LYS A 90 -10.62 72.40 -7.47
CA LYS A 90 -9.51 73.33 -7.20
C LYS A 90 -9.67 74.05 -5.86
N ARG A 91 -10.86 74.53 -5.54
CA ARG A 91 -11.14 75.16 -4.23
C ARG A 91 -10.90 74.20 -3.07
N ILE A 92 -11.34 72.95 -3.19
CA ILE A 92 -11.11 71.91 -2.17
C ILE A 92 -9.61 71.63 -1.99
N TYR A 93 -8.86 71.53 -3.08
CA TYR A 93 -7.42 71.29 -3.03
C TYR A 93 -6.68 72.47 -2.38
N SER A 94 -7.00 73.70 -2.77
CA SER A 94 -6.23 74.89 -2.37
C SER A 94 -6.71 75.57 -1.08
N ALA A 95 -7.87 75.19 -0.53
CA ALA A 95 -8.40 75.79 0.69
C ALA A 95 -7.43 75.61 1.88
N GLU A 96 -7.26 76.67 2.67
CA GLU A 96 -6.67 76.60 4.01
C GLU A 96 -7.66 75.95 5.00
N GLU A 97 -7.19 75.47 6.15
CA GLU A 97 -8.01 74.67 7.08
C GLU A 97 -9.24 75.42 7.63
N GLY A 98 -9.13 76.74 7.87
CA GLY A 98 -10.27 77.58 8.27
C GLY A 98 -11.30 77.75 7.17
N ASP A 99 -10.85 78.13 5.98
CA ASP A 99 -11.72 78.38 4.81
C ASP A 99 -12.41 77.10 4.31
N PHE A 100 -11.77 75.94 4.47
CA PHE A 100 -12.33 74.65 4.07
C PHE A 100 -13.57 74.27 4.87
N ASN A 101 -13.59 74.55 6.18
CA ASN A 101 -14.73 74.22 7.04
C ASN A 101 -15.97 75.07 6.70
N ASP A 102 -15.75 76.37 6.45
CA ASP A 102 -16.81 77.29 6.04
C ASP A 102 -17.34 76.93 4.63
N PHE A 103 -16.45 76.51 3.73
CA PHE A 103 -16.81 76.03 2.40
C PHE A 103 -17.65 74.75 2.45
N ILE A 104 -17.26 73.74 3.24
CA ILE A 104 -18.07 72.51 3.41
C ILE A 104 -19.45 72.86 3.95
N ALA A 105 -19.52 73.71 4.99
CA ALA A 105 -20.80 74.11 5.58
C ALA A 105 -21.72 74.81 4.56
N TYR A 106 -21.17 75.61 3.66
CA TYR A 106 -21.93 76.23 2.57
C TYR A 106 -22.42 75.20 1.53
N GLU A 107 -21.56 74.33 1.03
CA GLU A 107 -21.89 73.40 -0.05
C GLU A 107 -22.83 72.27 0.41
N VAL A 108 -22.66 71.74 1.63
CA VAL A 108 -23.60 70.76 2.20
C VAL A 108 -25.00 71.35 2.34
N ASN A 109 -25.11 72.63 2.72
CA ASN A 109 -26.39 73.34 2.79
C ASN A 109 -27.01 73.61 1.41
N LYS A 110 -26.19 73.85 0.38
CA LYS A 110 -26.62 74.18 -0.98
C LYS A 110 -27.20 72.98 -1.73
N TYR A 111 -26.57 71.81 -1.64
CA TYR A 111 -26.99 70.62 -2.40
C TYR A 111 -28.02 69.75 -1.69
N LYS A 112 -28.46 70.09 -0.46
CA LYS A 112 -29.45 69.34 0.33
C LYS A 112 -29.18 67.83 0.32
N MET A 113 -27.93 67.43 0.53
CA MET A 113 -27.65 66.00 0.69
C MET A 113 -28.43 65.53 1.93
N ASP A 114 -29.38 64.62 1.74
CA ASP A 114 -30.32 64.13 2.77
C ASP A 114 -29.62 63.35 3.91
N ASP A 115 -28.30 63.23 3.86
CA ASP A 115 -27.46 62.56 4.86
C ASP A 115 -27.08 63.47 6.04
N ASP A 116 -26.73 62.84 7.16
CA ASP A 116 -26.27 63.48 8.39
C ASP A 116 -25.08 64.42 8.07
N LEU A 117 -25.18 65.71 8.41
CA LEU A 117 -24.17 66.76 8.13
C LEU A 117 -22.73 66.34 8.53
N ILE A 118 -22.64 65.51 9.57
CA ILE A 118 -21.40 64.90 10.07
C ILE A 118 -20.78 63.94 9.05
N GLU A 119 -21.60 63.17 8.33
CA GLU A 119 -21.16 62.20 7.32
C GLU A 119 -20.68 62.91 6.05
N SER A 120 -21.43 63.89 5.54
CA SER A 120 -21.01 64.71 4.38
C SER A 120 -19.68 65.42 4.64
N THR A 121 -19.49 66.00 5.82
CA THR A 121 -18.22 66.64 6.22
C THR A 121 -17.05 65.66 6.19
N ARG A 122 -17.25 64.43 6.72
CA ARG A 122 -16.23 63.37 6.66
C ARG A 122 -15.90 62.95 5.23
N TYR A 123 -16.87 62.95 4.32
CA TYR A 123 -16.63 62.65 2.91
C TYR A 123 -15.76 63.71 2.21
N PHE A 124 -16.05 65.00 2.40
CA PHE A 124 -15.22 66.08 1.86
C PHE A 124 -13.80 66.08 2.45
N GLU A 125 -13.64 65.83 3.75
CA GLU A 125 -12.32 65.67 4.36
C GLU A 125 -11.53 64.49 3.79
N LYS A 126 -12.19 63.34 3.59
CA LYS A 126 -11.58 62.16 2.97
C LYS A 126 -11.17 62.47 1.54
N PHE A 127 -12.02 63.15 0.76
CA PHE A 127 -11.72 63.54 -0.59
C PHE A 127 -10.55 64.54 -0.66
N ARG A 128 -10.51 65.56 0.19
CA ARG A 128 -9.40 66.50 0.29
C ARG A 128 -8.08 65.78 0.61
N LYS A 129 -8.09 64.82 1.53
CA LYS A 129 -6.90 63.99 1.84
C LYS A 129 -6.41 63.20 0.62
N ILE A 130 -7.34 62.64 -0.16
CA ILE A 130 -7.03 61.91 -1.40
C ILE A 130 -6.47 62.84 -2.47
N LEU A 131 -7.09 64.01 -2.68
CA LEU A 131 -6.61 65.02 -3.61
C LEU A 131 -5.20 65.48 -3.27
N LYS A 132 -4.87 65.63 -1.97
CA LYS A 132 -3.53 65.99 -1.49
C LYS A 132 -2.45 64.93 -1.74
N LEU A 133 -2.80 63.73 -2.22
CA LEU A 133 -1.82 62.75 -2.70
C LEU A 133 -1.25 63.15 -4.08
N ILE A 134 -1.99 63.98 -4.84
CA ILE A 134 -1.51 64.58 -6.08
C ILE A 134 -0.56 65.72 -5.73
N ASN A 135 0.63 65.69 -6.32
CA ASN A 135 1.55 66.81 -6.17
C ASN A 135 1.01 68.07 -6.84
N GLU A 136 1.44 69.23 -6.36
CA GLU A 136 0.92 70.52 -6.78
C GLU A 136 1.09 70.78 -8.29
N LYS A 137 2.24 70.40 -8.87
CA LYS A 137 2.50 70.54 -10.31
C LYS A 137 1.48 69.76 -11.14
N ASP A 138 1.25 68.49 -10.80
CA ASP A 138 0.32 67.63 -11.52
C ASP A 138 -1.12 68.08 -11.31
N PHE A 139 -1.48 68.56 -10.12
CA PHE A 139 -2.81 69.10 -9.84
C PHE A 139 -3.10 70.37 -10.66
N GLU A 140 -2.16 71.33 -10.70
CA GLU A 140 -2.31 72.53 -11.54
C GLU A 140 -2.33 72.18 -13.04
N THR A 141 -1.54 71.21 -13.48
CA THR A 141 -1.57 70.73 -14.87
C THR A 141 -2.94 70.14 -15.24
N ILE A 142 -3.54 69.33 -14.36
CA ILE A 142 -4.90 68.80 -14.53
C ILE A 142 -5.92 69.96 -14.54
N SER A 143 -5.75 70.95 -13.65
CA SER A 143 -6.60 72.15 -13.60
C SER A 143 -6.58 72.96 -14.88
N ASP A 144 -5.40 73.22 -15.41
CA ASP A 144 -5.21 73.99 -16.64
C ASP A 144 -5.77 73.23 -17.83
N PHE A 145 -5.55 71.90 -17.87
CA PHE A 145 -6.14 71.04 -18.88
C PHE A 145 -7.68 71.11 -18.87
N PHE A 146 -8.33 71.00 -17.72
CA PHE A 146 -9.78 71.16 -17.62
C PHE A 146 -10.25 72.56 -17.99
N ARG A 147 -9.53 73.60 -17.58
CA ARG A 147 -9.87 74.97 -17.96
C ARG A 147 -9.85 75.16 -19.47
N CYS A 148 -8.86 74.60 -20.17
CA CYS A 148 -8.81 74.59 -21.62
C CYS A 148 -10.03 73.85 -22.20
N ILE A 149 -10.38 72.68 -21.68
CA ILE A 149 -11.55 71.90 -22.15
C ILE A 149 -12.89 72.64 -21.92
N TYR A 150 -13.10 73.22 -20.74
CA TYR A 150 -14.35 73.91 -20.39
C TYR A 150 -14.51 75.25 -21.13
N PHE A 151 -13.41 76.00 -21.32
CA PHE A 151 -13.43 77.20 -22.15
C PHE A 151 -13.91 76.87 -23.57
N GLU A 152 -13.50 75.73 -24.11
CA GLU A 152 -13.94 75.25 -25.42
C GLU A 152 -15.39 74.75 -25.47
N LYS A 153 -15.89 74.10 -24.41
CA LYS A 153 -17.32 73.72 -24.31
C LYS A 153 -18.21 74.97 -24.27
N ASP A 154 -17.85 75.98 -23.49
CA ASP A 154 -18.62 77.23 -23.33
C ASP A 154 -18.54 78.15 -24.55
N SER A 155 -17.38 78.21 -25.23
CA SER A 155 -17.25 78.95 -26.49
C SER A 155 -18.09 78.31 -27.58
N LYS A 156 -18.08 76.98 -27.72
CA LYS A 156 -18.98 76.25 -28.66
C LYS A 156 -20.46 76.47 -28.33
N ALA A 157 -20.87 76.42 -27.05
CA ALA A 157 -22.25 76.66 -26.63
C ALA A 157 -22.75 78.09 -26.95
N LYS A 158 -21.86 79.09 -26.99
CA LYS A 158 -22.21 80.48 -27.36
C LYS A 158 -22.37 80.72 -28.86
N TYR A 159 -21.84 79.85 -29.72
CA TYR A 159 -21.93 79.98 -31.19
C TYR A 159 -23.02 79.08 -31.82
N LEU A 160 -23.68 78.23 -31.05
CA LEU A 160 -24.69 77.25 -31.50
C LEU A 160 -26.14 77.74 -31.33
N GLU A 161 -26.46 78.96 -31.75
CA GLU A 161 -27.86 79.41 -31.93
C GLU A 161 -28.46 79.01 -33.30
N ASP A 162 -27.67 78.52 -34.27
CA ASP A 162 -28.18 78.11 -35.59
C ASP A 162 -27.60 76.77 -36.07
N ASP A 163 -28.48 75.90 -36.59
CA ASP A 163 -28.28 74.53 -37.09
C ASP A 163 -26.97 74.29 -37.89
N TYR A 164 -26.13 73.30 -37.50
CA TYR A 164 -25.37 72.31 -38.31
C TYR A 164 -24.47 71.39 -37.41
N PRO A 165 -23.95 70.24 -37.91
CA PRO A 165 -24.07 68.88 -37.34
C PRO A 165 -23.01 68.49 -36.28
N ASP A 166 -23.27 67.40 -35.55
CA ASP A 166 -22.42 66.70 -34.57
C ASP A 166 -20.90 67.01 -34.67
N ILE A 167 -20.40 67.84 -33.75
CA ILE A 167 -18.97 68.19 -33.65
C ILE A 167 -18.30 67.33 -32.56
N ASP A 168 -18.05 66.06 -32.88
CA ASP A 168 -17.19 65.18 -32.07
C ASP A 168 -15.68 65.41 -32.35
N VAL A 169 -15.30 66.48 -33.06
CA VAL A 169 -13.92 66.70 -33.53
C VAL A 169 -13.41 68.09 -33.13
N ILE A 170 -12.34 68.14 -32.32
CA ILE A 170 -11.63 69.38 -31.94
C ILE A 170 -10.90 69.96 -33.17
N SER A 171 -11.02 71.28 -33.39
CA SER A 171 -10.36 71.97 -34.50
C SER A 171 -8.83 71.96 -34.35
N LYS A 172 -8.06 72.02 -35.44
CA LYS A 172 -6.59 71.96 -35.38
C LYS A 172 -5.97 73.05 -34.49
N GLU A 173 -6.59 74.22 -34.44
CA GLU A 173 -6.16 75.37 -33.65
C GLU A 173 -6.41 75.13 -32.15
N GLU A 174 -7.57 74.58 -31.79
CA GLU A 174 -7.92 74.15 -30.42
C GLU A 174 -6.96 73.05 -29.91
N ARG A 175 -6.59 72.09 -30.77
CA ARG A 175 -5.61 71.05 -30.40
C ARG A 175 -4.24 71.64 -30.08
N ASN A 176 -3.79 72.58 -30.90
CA ASN A 176 -2.52 73.26 -30.67
C ASN A 176 -2.55 74.04 -29.36
N PHE A 177 -3.66 74.71 -29.02
CA PHE A 177 -3.80 75.43 -27.75
C PHE A 177 -3.68 74.50 -26.53
N ILE A 178 -4.33 73.34 -26.57
CA ILE A 178 -4.22 72.33 -25.50
C ILE A 178 -2.79 71.79 -25.40
N LEU A 179 -2.14 71.50 -26.54
CA LEU A 179 -0.77 71.00 -26.59
C LEU A 179 0.28 72.05 -26.21
N GLU A 180 -0.01 73.34 -26.43
CA GLU A 180 0.81 74.48 -26.04
C GLU A 180 0.60 74.89 -24.57
N THR A 181 -0.36 74.28 -23.87
CA THR A 181 -0.56 74.50 -22.43
C THR A 181 0.59 73.87 -21.64
N ASP A 182 1.23 74.66 -20.79
CA ASP A 182 2.42 74.26 -20.05
C ASP A 182 2.20 72.93 -19.29
N ASN A 183 3.15 72.00 -19.45
CA ASN A 183 3.22 70.69 -18.78
C ASN A 183 2.13 69.65 -19.14
N VAL A 184 1.11 69.98 -19.95
CA VAL A 184 0.04 69.02 -20.29
C VAL A 184 0.57 67.85 -21.10
N GLU A 185 1.37 68.09 -22.15
CA GLU A 185 2.01 67.01 -22.93
C GLU A 185 2.92 66.13 -22.06
N GLU A 186 3.74 66.75 -21.20
CA GLU A 186 4.63 66.04 -20.26
C GLU A 186 3.83 65.14 -19.29
N PHE A 187 2.69 65.61 -18.80
CA PHE A 187 1.82 64.85 -17.90
C PHE A 187 1.26 63.61 -18.60
N PHE A 188 0.69 63.76 -19.81
CA PHE A 188 0.18 62.62 -20.58
C PHE A 188 1.27 61.65 -21.05
N ASP A 189 2.47 62.13 -21.34
CA ASP A 189 3.62 61.28 -21.63
C ASP A 189 4.02 60.42 -20.42
N ARG A 190 3.96 60.98 -19.20
CA ARG A 190 4.19 60.22 -17.95
C ARG A 190 3.12 59.14 -17.74
N ILE A 191 1.86 59.38 -18.10
CA ILE A 191 0.80 58.37 -18.09
C ILE A 191 1.19 57.20 -18.99
N GLU A 192 1.55 57.48 -20.24
CA GLU A 192 1.91 56.45 -21.21
C GLU A 192 3.20 55.70 -20.83
N ALA A 193 4.19 56.40 -20.27
CA ALA A 193 5.40 55.79 -19.73
C ALA A 193 5.07 54.81 -18.60
N THR A 194 4.23 55.21 -17.64
CA THR A 194 3.82 54.39 -16.49
C THR A 194 3.01 53.16 -16.95
N LYS A 195 2.08 53.34 -17.91
CA LYS A 195 1.37 52.21 -18.54
C LYS A 195 2.35 51.19 -19.15
N LYS A 196 3.36 51.67 -19.88
CA LYS A 196 4.38 50.82 -20.52
C LYS A 196 5.22 50.09 -19.47
N GLU A 197 5.64 50.77 -18.41
CA GLU A 197 6.40 50.18 -17.30
C GLU A 197 5.63 49.04 -16.63
N ILE A 198 4.38 49.29 -16.22
CA ILE A 198 3.53 48.27 -15.58
C ILE A 198 3.29 47.08 -16.52
N LYS A 199 3.04 47.33 -17.82
CA LYS A 199 2.90 46.25 -18.83
C LYS A 199 4.19 45.45 -19.00
N LEU A 200 5.35 46.10 -19.01
CA LEU A 200 6.65 45.44 -19.16
C LEU A 200 6.97 44.58 -17.93
N GLU A 201 6.70 45.08 -16.72
CA GLU A 201 6.93 44.35 -15.48
C GLU A 201 5.98 43.14 -15.37
N ASN A 202 4.71 43.31 -15.72
CA ASN A 202 3.77 42.17 -15.83
C ASN A 202 4.27 41.13 -16.83
N LYS A 203 4.80 41.53 -17.99
CA LYS A 203 5.40 40.60 -18.97
C LYS A 203 6.61 39.87 -18.38
N ARG A 204 7.47 40.56 -17.63
CA ARG A 204 8.64 39.97 -16.95
C ARG A 204 8.21 38.95 -15.89
N LEU A 205 7.27 39.31 -15.02
CA LEU A 205 6.74 38.44 -13.98
C LEU A 205 6.01 37.23 -14.57
N ASN A 206 5.20 37.42 -15.61
CA ASN A 206 4.54 36.33 -16.30
C ASN A 206 5.54 35.34 -16.88
N LYS A 207 6.62 35.81 -17.51
CA LYS A 207 7.68 34.93 -18.01
C LYS A 207 8.33 34.15 -16.85
N LEU A 208 8.71 34.84 -15.78
CA LEU A 208 9.32 34.23 -14.59
C LEU A 208 8.42 33.15 -13.97
N TYR A 209 7.14 33.44 -13.76
CA TYR A 209 6.20 32.51 -13.15
C TYR A 209 5.83 31.36 -14.10
N SER A 210 5.64 31.62 -15.39
CA SER A 210 5.43 30.57 -16.40
C SER A 210 6.59 29.57 -16.46
N ASP A 211 7.84 30.06 -16.41
CA ASP A 211 9.03 29.20 -16.40
C ASP A 211 9.05 28.31 -15.14
N LYS A 212 8.74 28.89 -13.97
CA LYS A 212 8.64 28.14 -12.70
C LYS A 212 7.52 27.11 -12.73
N ILE A 213 6.32 27.48 -13.21
CA ILE A 213 5.16 26.58 -13.33
C ILE A 213 5.49 25.41 -14.26
N THR A 214 6.15 25.68 -15.39
CA THR A 214 6.55 24.65 -16.34
C THR A 214 7.48 23.63 -15.70
N LYS A 215 8.51 24.08 -14.97
CA LYS A 215 9.42 23.19 -14.24
C LYS A 215 8.69 22.34 -13.21
N LEU A 216 7.80 22.94 -12.41
CA LEU A 216 7.05 22.22 -11.39
C LEU A 216 6.05 21.21 -11.99
N ASN A 217 5.45 21.51 -13.14
CA ASN A 217 4.60 20.55 -13.86
C ASN A 217 5.40 19.35 -14.40
N ILE A 218 6.60 19.58 -14.92
CA ILE A 218 7.51 18.49 -15.33
C ILE A 218 7.90 17.65 -14.11
N LEU A 219 8.22 18.30 -12.97
CA LEU A 219 8.50 17.60 -11.73
C LEU A 219 7.34 16.70 -11.30
N ILE A 220 6.09 17.20 -11.33
CA ILE A 220 4.90 16.39 -11.03
C ILE A 220 4.83 15.18 -11.96
N ASN A 221 4.99 15.37 -13.26
CA ASN A 221 4.95 14.26 -14.23
C ASN A 221 6.03 13.21 -13.95
N ASN A 222 7.24 13.62 -13.62
CA ASN A 222 8.34 12.70 -13.29
C ASN A 222 8.07 11.96 -11.97
N LEU A 223 7.56 12.66 -10.94
CA LEU A 223 7.13 12.03 -9.70
C LEU A 223 6.01 11.03 -9.96
N GLU A 224 5.04 11.35 -10.82
CA GLU A 224 3.91 10.47 -11.18
C GLU A 224 4.35 9.21 -11.93
N LYS A 225 5.31 9.33 -12.85
CA LYS A 225 5.92 8.20 -13.57
C LYS A 225 6.68 7.23 -12.67
N ASN A 226 7.27 7.70 -11.58
CA ASN A 226 7.99 6.83 -10.65
C ASN A 226 7.03 5.82 -9.99
N THR A 227 7.25 4.53 -10.26
CA THR A 227 6.46 3.43 -9.71
C THR A 227 6.77 3.25 -8.24
N ASN A 228 5.74 3.11 -7.40
CA ASN A 228 5.95 2.90 -5.96
C ASN A 228 6.75 1.61 -5.71
N GLY A 229 7.90 1.73 -5.05
CA GLY A 229 8.75 0.60 -4.68
C GLY A 229 9.83 0.22 -5.70
N GLU A 230 9.93 0.94 -6.82
CA GLU A 230 11.12 0.94 -7.67
C GLU A 230 12.11 2.00 -7.19
N GLU A 231 13.41 1.76 -7.41
CA GLU A 231 14.45 2.71 -7.06
C GLU A 231 14.34 3.97 -7.92
N ILE A 232 14.34 5.13 -7.27
CA ILE A 232 14.42 6.42 -7.96
C ILE A 232 15.89 6.67 -8.30
N THR A 233 16.21 6.66 -9.59
CA THR A 233 17.56 6.84 -10.12
C THR A 233 17.78 8.19 -10.78
N ASN A 234 16.72 8.88 -11.22
CA ASN A 234 16.79 10.20 -11.84
C ASN A 234 16.82 11.35 -10.82
N ILE A 235 17.69 11.24 -9.81
CA ILE A 235 17.75 12.17 -8.67
C ILE A 235 18.07 13.59 -9.12
N ASP A 236 19.12 13.77 -9.93
CA ASP A 236 19.57 15.09 -10.36
C ASP A 236 18.50 15.81 -11.18
N GLU A 237 17.82 15.10 -12.07
CA GLU A 237 16.71 15.62 -12.85
C GLU A 237 15.55 16.13 -11.96
N LEU A 238 15.17 15.35 -10.93
CA LEU A 238 14.12 15.76 -9.99
C LEU A 238 14.53 17.00 -9.19
N LEU A 239 15.80 17.09 -8.78
CA LEU A 239 16.31 18.25 -8.03
C LEU A 239 16.39 19.51 -8.90
N ASP A 240 16.77 19.38 -10.16
CA ASP A 240 16.85 20.49 -11.11
C ASP A 240 15.48 21.14 -11.37
N TYR A 241 14.42 20.32 -11.50
CA TYR A 241 13.05 20.84 -11.68
C TYR A 241 12.44 21.37 -10.38
N ALA A 242 12.82 20.81 -9.23
CA ALA A 242 12.35 21.28 -7.93
C ALA A 242 12.89 22.66 -7.56
N GLY A 243 14.13 22.95 -7.96
CA GLY A 243 14.86 24.11 -7.46
C GLY A 243 15.01 24.08 -5.93
N GLU A 244 15.49 25.18 -5.36
CA GLU A 244 15.74 25.27 -3.91
C GLU A 244 14.45 25.14 -3.07
N GLU A 245 13.30 25.53 -3.62
CA GLU A 245 12.02 25.55 -2.92
C GLU A 245 11.54 24.15 -2.49
N PHE A 246 11.74 23.13 -3.34
CA PHE A 246 11.30 21.76 -3.05
C PHE A 246 12.46 20.76 -2.89
N ARG A 247 13.70 21.23 -2.94
CA ARG A 247 14.91 20.38 -2.87
C ARG A 247 14.89 19.44 -1.67
N HIS A 248 14.60 19.98 -0.48
CA HIS A 248 14.57 19.22 0.76
C HIS A 248 13.47 18.14 0.77
N ASP A 249 12.25 18.53 0.39
CA ASP A 249 11.10 17.62 0.34
C ASP A 249 11.33 16.48 -0.66
N ILE A 250 11.95 16.75 -1.81
CA ILE A 250 12.33 15.75 -2.82
C ILE A 250 13.37 14.77 -2.27
N LEU A 251 14.41 15.25 -1.61
CA LEU A 251 15.44 14.39 -1.01
C LEU A 251 14.85 13.45 0.06
N ILE A 252 13.93 13.96 0.90
CA ILE A 252 13.22 13.12 1.87
C ILE A 252 12.40 12.04 1.15
N TYR A 253 11.66 12.40 0.12
CA TYR A 253 10.86 11.45 -0.66
C TYR A 253 11.73 10.34 -1.27
N ILE A 254 12.84 10.69 -1.91
CA ILE A 254 13.78 9.74 -2.53
C ILE A 254 14.35 8.79 -1.47
N LYS A 255 14.82 9.33 -0.34
CA LYS A 255 15.39 8.53 0.76
C LYS A 255 14.40 7.48 1.27
N GLU A 256 13.16 7.87 1.56
CA GLU A 256 12.14 6.96 2.09
C GLU A 256 11.72 5.90 1.06
N ASN A 257 11.60 6.28 -0.22
CA ASN A 257 11.26 5.33 -1.28
C ASN A 257 12.38 4.28 -1.49
N ASN A 258 13.63 4.72 -1.62
CA ASN A 258 14.75 3.84 -1.90
C ASN A 258 15.11 2.96 -0.69
N LYS A 259 14.84 3.40 0.54
CA LYS A 259 14.97 2.56 1.75
C LYS A 259 14.19 1.25 1.64
N THR A 260 12.93 1.34 1.19
CA THR A 260 12.06 0.15 1.03
C THR A 260 12.59 -0.81 -0.03
N CYS A 261 13.15 -0.29 -1.13
CA CYS A 261 13.78 -1.12 -2.17
C CYS A 261 15.01 -1.85 -1.63
N ASN A 262 15.88 -1.12 -0.93
CA ASN A 262 17.10 -1.67 -0.33
C ASN A 262 16.80 -2.77 0.70
N GLU A 263 15.80 -2.58 1.56
CA GLU A 263 15.36 -3.62 2.51
C GLU A 263 14.84 -4.89 1.80
N LYS A 264 14.12 -4.75 0.68
CA LYS A 264 13.67 -5.90 -0.12
C LYS A 264 14.85 -6.64 -0.75
N LEU A 265 15.82 -5.92 -1.31
CA LEU A 265 17.03 -6.50 -1.88
C LEU A 265 17.87 -7.20 -0.81
N GLU A 266 18.01 -6.61 0.37
CA GLU A 266 18.72 -7.19 1.50
C GLU A 266 18.06 -8.50 1.96
N ARG A 267 16.72 -8.53 2.09
CA ARG A 267 15.98 -9.77 2.38
C ARG A 267 16.20 -10.84 1.32
N LYS A 268 16.18 -10.47 0.03
CA LYS A 268 16.45 -11.39 -1.08
C LYS A 268 17.87 -11.94 -1.01
N TYR A 269 18.85 -11.09 -0.74
CA TYR A 269 20.26 -11.48 -0.57
C TYR A 269 20.43 -12.43 0.63
N LEU A 270 19.84 -12.10 1.79
CA LEU A 270 19.87 -12.94 2.98
C LEU A 270 19.24 -14.32 2.71
N ASN A 271 18.12 -14.38 2.00
CA ASN A 271 17.47 -15.63 1.60
C ASN A 271 18.33 -16.47 0.64
N LEU A 272 18.98 -15.85 -0.34
CA LEU A 272 19.93 -16.52 -1.24
C LEU A 272 21.14 -17.06 -0.48
N LYS A 273 21.68 -16.28 0.47
CA LYS A 273 22.77 -16.71 1.34
C LYS A 273 22.34 -17.85 2.28
N LYS A 274 21.11 -17.81 2.80
CA LYS A 274 20.57 -18.88 3.66
C LYS A 274 20.35 -20.18 2.89
N ASN A 275 19.97 -20.10 1.62
CA ASN A 275 19.75 -21.25 0.73
C ASN A 275 20.93 -21.52 -0.23
N SER A 276 22.15 -21.13 0.17
CA SER A 276 23.34 -21.39 -0.65
C SER A 276 23.61 -22.89 -0.78
N ILE A 277 24.05 -23.34 -1.95
CA ILE A 277 24.40 -24.74 -2.21
C ILE A 277 25.41 -25.31 -1.19
N SER A 278 26.37 -24.49 -0.73
CA SER A 278 27.38 -24.88 0.27
C SER A 278 26.78 -25.35 1.59
N LYS A 279 25.62 -24.80 1.99
CA LYS A 279 24.92 -25.23 3.20
C LYS A 279 24.26 -26.60 3.02
N PHE A 280 23.65 -26.84 1.86
CA PHE A 280 23.10 -28.16 1.51
C PHE A 280 24.22 -29.22 1.44
N ILE A 281 25.35 -28.90 0.81
CA ILE A 281 26.53 -29.78 0.80
C ILE A 281 26.97 -30.13 2.23
N ASN A 282 27.02 -29.17 3.14
CA ASN A 282 27.44 -29.39 4.51
C ASN A 282 26.45 -30.29 5.28
N ILE A 283 25.14 -30.01 5.24
CA ILE A 283 24.16 -30.80 6.01
C ILE A 283 24.03 -32.23 5.47
N PHE A 284 24.08 -32.44 4.16
CA PHE A 284 24.10 -33.79 3.58
C PHE A 284 25.43 -34.50 3.87
N GLY A 285 26.57 -33.80 3.76
CA GLY A 285 27.89 -34.35 4.03
C GLY A 285 28.07 -34.83 5.49
N LYS A 286 27.49 -34.13 6.47
CA LYS A 286 27.44 -34.60 7.87
C LYS A 286 26.73 -35.93 8.06
N ASN A 287 25.90 -36.33 7.08
CA ASN A 287 25.10 -37.53 7.10
C ASN A 287 25.59 -38.56 6.05
N ASN A 288 26.86 -38.44 5.62
CA ASN A 288 27.51 -39.31 4.64
C ASN A 288 26.83 -39.37 3.28
N ILE A 289 26.09 -38.32 2.90
CA ILE A 289 25.51 -38.19 1.56
C ILE A 289 26.28 -37.12 0.80
N ASP A 290 26.88 -37.49 -0.33
CA ASP A 290 27.48 -36.50 -1.21
C ASP A 290 26.38 -35.79 -2.02
N PHE A 291 26.07 -34.56 -1.62
CA PHE A 291 25.09 -33.71 -2.31
C PHE A 291 25.43 -33.45 -3.79
N MET A 292 26.71 -33.58 -4.17
CA MET A 292 27.12 -33.39 -5.56
C MET A 292 26.68 -34.52 -6.48
N LEU A 293 26.36 -35.70 -5.94
CA LEU A 293 25.87 -36.86 -6.72
C LEU A 293 24.45 -36.69 -7.23
N PHE A 294 23.64 -35.82 -6.61
CA PHE A 294 22.32 -35.46 -7.15
C PHE A 294 22.46 -34.71 -8.48
N ASN A 295 21.59 -35.00 -9.43
CA ASN A 295 21.54 -34.25 -10.69
C ASN A 295 20.94 -32.84 -10.46
N ASP A 296 21.02 -31.97 -11.48
CA ASP A 296 20.58 -30.58 -11.36
C ASP A 296 19.08 -30.43 -11.07
N ALA A 297 18.24 -31.35 -11.55
CA ALA A 297 16.81 -31.33 -11.27
C ALA A 297 16.53 -31.70 -9.80
N GLU A 298 17.19 -32.73 -9.29
CA GLU A 298 17.09 -33.17 -7.90
C GLU A 298 17.59 -32.10 -6.93
N LYS A 299 18.75 -31.48 -7.24
CA LYS A 299 19.29 -30.35 -6.47
C LYS A 299 18.29 -29.20 -6.41
N LYS A 300 17.64 -28.86 -7.54
CA LYS A 300 16.59 -27.82 -7.57
C LYS A 300 15.40 -28.18 -6.68
N ILE A 301 14.92 -29.42 -6.72
CA ILE A 301 13.82 -29.90 -5.87
C ILE A 301 14.19 -29.74 -4.40
N ILE A 302 15.34 -30.26 -3.96
CA ILE A 302 15.81 -30.14 -2.56
C ILE A 302 15.95 -28.67 -2.15
N MET A 303 16.61 -27.85 -2.97
CA MET A 303 16.85 -26.45 -2.63
C MET A 303 15.57 -25.61 -2.59
N SER A 304 14.58 -25.94 -3.45
CA SER A 304 13.27 -25.28 -3.46
C SER A 304 12.47 -25.48 -2.16
N ARG A 305 12.75 -26.55 -1.42
CA ARG A 305 12.15 -26.83 -0.12
C ARG A 305 12.66 -25.90 0.99
N GLY A 306 13.81 -25.26 0.78
CA GLY A 306 14.44 -24.34 1.72
C GLY A 306 15.30 -25.05 2.77
N TYR A 307 16.43 -24.45 3.13
CA TYR A 307 17.43 -25.04 4.02
C TYR A 307 16.86 -25.43 5.38
N ASP A 308 16.12 -24.53 6.03
CA ASP A 308 15.60 -24.74 7.40
C ASP A 308 14.66 -25.97 7.45
N PHE A 309 13.88 -26.22 6.40
CA PHE A 309 12.98 -27.37 6.32
C PHE A 309 13.75 -28.68 6.02
N VAL A 310 14.71 -28.64 5.09
CA VAL A 310 15.58 -29.79 4.80
C VAL A 310 16.41 -30.19 6.03
N GLU A 311 16.94 -29.21 6.77
CA GLU A 311 17.65 -29.45 8.03
C GLU A 311 16.73 -30.10 9.07
N ARG A 312 15.47 -29.68 9.17
CA ARG A 312 14.47 -30.32 10.04
C ARG A 312 14.24 -31.79 9.68
N ILE A 313 14.07 -32.11 8.39
CA ILE A 313 13.88 -33.50 7.93
C ILE A 313 15.11 -34.34 8.30
N ILE A 314 16.31 -33.87 7.97
CA ILE A 314 17.56 -34.59 8.26
C ILE A 314 17.72 -34.83 9.77
N ASN A 315 17.44 -33.83 10.61
CA ASN A 315 17.49 -33.98 12.06
C ASN A 315 16.47 -34.99 12.58
N PHE A 316 15.25 -35.00 12.03
CA PHE A 316 14.24 -36.00 12.37
C PHE A 316 14.69 -37.43 11.98
N LEU A 317 15.20 -37.61 10.76
CA LEU A 317 15.69 -38.91 10.27
C LEU A 317 16.85 -39.44 11.14
N ASN A 318 17.77 -38.57 11.54
CA ASN A 318 18.82 -38.89 12.50
C ASN A 318 18.27 -39.35 13.85
N LYS A 319 17.26 -38.65 14.37
CA LYS A 319 16.66 -38.95 15.67
C LYS A 319 16.01 -40.33 15.71
N ILE A 320 15.43 -40.80 14.61
CA ILE A 320 14.87 -42.15 14.49
C ILE A 320 15.90 -43.21 14.08
N GLY A 321 17.17 -42.82 13.91
CA GLY A 321 18.25 -43.73 13.50
C GLY A 321 18.06 -44.29 12.09
N TYR A 322 17.50 -43.49 11.17
CA TYR A 322 17.35 -43.88 9.77
C TYR A 322 18.70 -43.82 9.06
N GLU A 323 19.07 -44.91 8.37
CA GLU A 323 20.26 -44.95 7.54
C GLU A 323 19.96 -44.26 6.21
N PHE A 324 20.67 -43.18 5.91
CA PHE A 324 20.41 -42.37 4.74
C PHE A 324 20.72 -43.13 3.45
N LYS A 325 19.68 -43.32 2.62
CA LYS A 325 19.73 -43.93 1.29
C LYS A 325 19.29 -42.94 0.21
N ASN A 326 19.40 -43.33 -1.06
CA ASN A 326 18.95 -42.52 -2.21
C ASN A 326 17.47 -42.11 -2.12
N GLU A 327 16.66 -42.85 -1.36
CA GLU A 327 15.24 -42.57 -1.07
C GLU A 327 15.02 -41.28 -0.26
N ILE A 328 16.08 -40.65 0.29
CA ILE A 328 15.97 -39.37 1.00
C ILE A 328 15.33 -38.27 0.14
N LEU A 329 15.54 -38.32 -1.18
CA LEU A 329 14.93 -37.37 -2.10
C LEU A 329 13.40 -37.49 -2.08
N LEU A 330 12.86 -38.72 -2.05
CA LEU A 330 11.42 -38.95 -1.96
C LEU A 330 10.86 -38.38 -0.65
N ILE A 331 11.58 -38.54 0.46
CA ILE A 331 11.17 -37.99 1.76
C ILE A 331 11.18 -36.47 1.72
N ILE A 332 12.27 -35.84 1.24
CA ILE A 332 12.39 -34.38 1.13
C ILE A 332 11.36 -33.78 0.16
N ALA A 333 11.11 -34.47 -0.95
CA ALA A 333 10.17 -34.04 -1.97
C ALA A 333 8.72 -34.36 -1.61
N GLY A 334 8.44 -35.36 -0.78
CA GLY A 334 7.08 -35.81 -0.48
C GLY A 334 6.54 -35.26 0.84
N THR A 335 7.36 -35.15 1.88
CA THR A 335 6.87 -34.80 3.23
C THR A 335 6.61 -33.30 3.41
N ASN A 336 5.96 -32.97 4.54
CA ASN A 336 5.70 -31.60 4.96
C ASN A 336 5.85 -31.45 6.50
N ASN A 337 5.79 -30.20 6.99
CA ASN A 337 5.94 -29.92 8.42
C ASN A 337 4.82 -30.55 9.29
N ASP A 338 3.62 -30.70 8.75
CA ASP A 338 2.47 -31.19 9.51
C ASP A 338 2.56 -32.70 9.74
N ILE A 339 2.97 -33.46 8.72
CA ILE A 339 3.24 -34.90 8.81
C ILE A 339 4.35 -35.15 9.83
N LEU A 340 5.48 -34.45 9.70
CA LEU A 340 6.61 -34.59 10.64
C LEU A 340 6.17 -34.31 12.08
N SER A 341 5.44 -33.21 12.31
CA SER A 341 4.97 -32.84 13.65
C SER A 341 4.01 -33.89 14.22
N SER A 342 3.14 -34.45 13.38
CA SER A 342 2.18 -35.49 13.79
C SER A 342 2.88 -36.79 14.16
N ILE A 343 3.86 -37.24 13.37
CA ILE A 343 4.66 -38.43 13.68
C ILE A 343 5.46 -38.23 14.98
N GLU A 344 6.07 -37.05 15.18
CA GLU A 344 6.75 -36.72 16.44
C GLU A 344 5.78 -36.78 17.64
N GLU A 345 4.54 -36.33 17.46
CA GLU A 345 3.51 -36.38 18.48
C GLU A 345 3.06 -37.83 18.76
N PHE A 346 2.88 -38.66 17.72
CA PHE A 346 2.53 -40.07 17.89
C PHE A 346 3.60 -40.87 18.62
N ILE A 347 4.88 -40.60 18.32
CA ILE A 347 6.01 -41.16 19.08
C ILE A 347 5.98 -40.69 20.53
N LYS A 348 5.75 -39.39 20.76
CA LYS A 348 5.67 -38.82 22.12
C LYS A 348 4.52 -39.38 22.94
N LYS A 349 3.39 -39.70 22.31
CA LYS A 349 2.22 -40.32 22.94
C LYS A 349 2.34 -41.83 23.12
N ASP A 350 3.45 -42.42 22.65
CA ASP A 350 3.74 -43.86 22.69
C ASP A 350 2.74 -44.69 21.86
N TYR A 351 2.16 -44.09 20.81
CA TYR A 351 1.27 -44.79 19.86
C TYR A 351 2.03 -45.55 18.79
N ILE A 352 3.20 -45.03 18.42
CA ILE A 352 4.18 -45.68 17.56
C ILE A 352 5.57 -45.45 18.16
N ASN A 353 6.56 -46.22 17.73
CA ASN A 353 7.95 -46.01 18.15
C ASN A 353 8.84 -45.66 16.95
N SER A 354 10.04 -45.14 17.24
CA SER A 354 10.99 -44.72 16.21
C SER A 354 11.44 -45.87 15.30
N GLU A 355 11.49 -47.10 15.82
CA GLU A 355 11.85 -48.28 15.04
C GLU A 355 10.78 -48.64 14.01
N PHE A 356 9.50 -48.58 14.37
CA PHE A 356 8.39 -48.73 13.44
C PHE A 356 8.47 -47.69 12.30
N VAL A 357 8.68 -46.41 12.63
CA VAL A 357 8.80 -45.34 11.62
C VAL A 357 10.01 -45.57 10.71
N ARG A 358 11.14 -46.02 11.27
CA ARG A 358 12.35 -46.36 10.50
C ARG A 358 12.09 -47.49 9.52
N ASN A 359 11.39 -48.54 9.94
CA ASN A 359 11.09 -49.71 9.11
C ASN A 359 9.98 -49.40 8.08
N ASN A 360 9.10 -48.45 8.38
CA ASN A 360 7.98 -48.05 7.54
C ASN A 360 8.10 -46.58 7.09
N ILE A 361 9.26 -46.18 6.54
CA ILE A 361 9.58 -44.77 6.27
C ILE A 361 8.57 -44.04 5.37
N ASN A 362 7.81 -44.79 4.57
CA ASN A 362 6.72 -44.28 3.73
C ASN A 362 5.59 -43.63 4.53
N VAL A 363 5.49 -43.86 5.84
CA VAL A 363 4.56 -43.12 6.73
C VAL A 363 4.89 -41.62 6.82
N LEU A 364 6.02 -41.17 6.26
CA LEU A 364 6.34 -39.75 6.14
C LEU A 364 5.80 -39.09 4.86
N LEU A 365 5.17 -39.85 3.96
CA LEU A 365 4.74 -39.38 2.65
C LEU A 365 3.21 -39.20 2.59
N PRO A 366 2.70 -38.06 2.07
CA PRO A 366 1.27 -37.88 1.80
C PRO A 366 0.83 -38.73 0.60
N SER A 367 -0.40 -39.22 0.65
CA SER A 367 -1.05 -39.92 -0.46
C SER A 367 -1.30 -38.99 -1.65
N ASN A 368 -0.99 -39.44 -2.86
CA ASN A 368 -1.51 -38.85 -4.11
C ASN A 368 -2.41 -39.89 -4.78
N ASP A 369 -3.71 -39.60 -4.83
CA ASP A 369 -4.77 -40.13 -5.72
C ASP A 369 -4.95 -41.65 -5.92
N LEU A 370 -4.21 -42.51 -5.22
CA LEU A 370 -4.46 -43.94 -5.14
C LEU A 370 -4.51 -44.34 -3.66
N ASP A 371 -5.54 -45.09 -3.27
CA ASP A 371 -5.92 -45.45 -1.89
C ASP A 371 -4.89 -46.30 -1.10
N GLU A 372 -3.61 -46.27 -1.47
CA GLU A 372 -2.57 -47.11 -0.87
C GLU A 372 -1.22 -46.38 -0.70
N VAL A 373 -1.08 -45.41 0.23
CA VAL A 373 0.24 -45.13 0.87
C VAL A 373 0.12 -44.65 2.33
N SER A 374 1.17 -44.97 3.09
CA SER A 374 1.21 -45.33 4.52
C SER A 374 0.87 -44.28 5.58
N TYR A 375 0.99 -42.96 5.35
CA TYR A 375 0.63 -41.97 6.39
C TYR A 375 -0.88 -41.93 6.65
N ASN A 376 -1.69 -42.00 5.57
CA ASN A 376 -3.14 -41.98 5.69
C ASN A 376 -3.66 -43.28 6.31
N LEU A 377 -3.08 -44.43 5.96
CA LEU A 377 -3.39 -45.72 6.59
C LEU A 377 -3.06 -45.68 8.08
N LEU A 378 -1.85 -45.23 8.44
CA LEU A 378 -1.44 -45.08 9.84
C LEU A 378 -2.43 -44.24 10.64
N THR A 379 -2.77 -43.06 10.14
CA THR A 379 -3.68 -42.13 10.85
C THR A 379 -5.11 -42.66 10.93
N ARG A 380 -5.66 -43.22 9.84
CA ARG A 380 -7.01 -43.82 9.82
C ARG A 380 -7.09 -45.00 10.78
N ASN A 381 -6.17 -45.96 10.67
CA ASN A 381 -6.16 -47.17 11.50
C ASN A 381 -5.92 -46.83 12.98
N MET A 382 -5.07 -45.84 13.28
CA MET A 382 -4.87 -45.33 14.63
C MET A 382 -6.14 -44.72 15.21
N ASN A 383 -6.81 -43.84 14.47
CA ASN A 383 -8.04 -43.20 14.93
C ASN A 383 -9.17 -44.23 15.13
N LEU A 384 -9.32 -45.18 14.21
CA LEU A 384 -10.30 -46.26 14.30
C LEU A 384 -10.18 -47.05 15.61
N LEU A 385 -8.96 -47.38 16.02
CA LEU A 385 -8.70 -48.08 17.28
C LEU A 385 -8.99 -47.21 18.51
N LEU A 386 -8.58 -45.94 18.47
CA LEU A 386 -8.83 -44.97 19.54
C LEU A 386 -10.34 -44.74 19.74
N ASP A 387 -11.09 -44.59 18.66
CA ASP A 387 -12.55 -44.39 18.67
C ASP A 387 -13.28 -45.59 19.26
N LYS A 388 -12.77 -46.80 19.03
CA LYS A 388 -13.28 -48.04 19.65
C LYS A 388 -12.81 -48.26 21.09
N GLY A 389 -11.98 -47.38 21.64
CA GLY A 389 -11.45 -47.45 23.00
C GLY A 389 -10.40 -48.54 23.20
N ILE A 390 -9.66 -48.90 22.15
CA ILE A 390 -8.58 -49.90 22.20
C ILE A 390 -7.28 -49.20 22.63
N ASN A 391 -6.55 -49.80 23.57
CA ASN A 391 -5.28 -49.26 24.03
C ASN A 391 -4.16 -49.55 23.03
N ILE A 392 -3.66 -48.52 22.37
CA ILE A 392 -2.57 -48.59 21.41
C ILE A 392 -1.23 -48.08 21.96
N LYS A 393 -1.11 -47.92 23.30
CA LYS A 393 0.12 -47.41 23.91
C LYS A 393 1.15 -48.50 24.18
N GLY A 394 2.40 -48.20 23.87
CA GLY A 394 3.56 -48.99 24.23
C GLY A 394 3.57 -50.34 23.53
N LEU A 395 3.17 -50.40 22.27
CA LEU A 395 3.27 -51.62 21.45
C LEU A 395 4.75 -51.93 21.15
N ASP A 396 5.03 -53.19 20.87
CA ASP A 396 6.36 -53.63 20.45
C ASP A 396 6.61 -53.17 19.00
N SER A 397 7.86 -53.00 18.60
CA SER A 397 8.21 -52.48 17.27
C SER A 397 7.75 -53.36 16.11
N ASP A 398 7.68 -54.67 16.32
CA ASP A 398 7.13 -55.66 15.39
C ASP A 398 5.64 -55.91 15.61
N GLY A 399 4.98 -55.22 16.54
CA GLY A 399 3.57 -55.40 16.88
C GLY A 399 2.62 -54.35 16.33
N MET A 400 3.12 -53.53 15.40
CA MET A 400 2.49 -52.33 14.86
C MET A 400 2.25 -52.38 13.34
N ASP A 401 2.61 -53.46 12.66
CA ASP A 401 2.59 -53.54 11.18
C ASP A 401 1.16 -53.42 10.61
N PHE A 402 0.15 -53.76 11.40
CA PHE A 402 -1.26 -53.56 11.02
C PHE A 402 -1.59 -52.08 10.70
N TYR A 403 -0.82 -51.10 11.21
CA TYR A 403 -1.08 -49.69 10.93
C TYR A 403 -0.96 -49.35 9.45
N VAL A 404 -0.17 -50.11 8.69
CA VAL A 404 0.01 -49.91 7.26
C VAL A 404 -0.81 -50.88 6.40
N SER A 405 -1.69 -51.68 7.01
CA SER A 405 -2.66 -52.52 6.29
C SER A 405 -3.86 -51.71 5.81
N SER A 406 -4.62 -52.26 4.86
CA SER A 406 -5.88 -51.68 4.38
C SER A 406 -6.84 -51.42 5.55
N THR A 407 -7.41 -50.21 5.61
CA THR A 407 -8.38 -49.85 6.65
C THR A 407 -9.62 -50.75 6.63
N GLU A 408 -10.07 -51.18 5.45
CA GLU A 408 -11.21 -52.10 5.31
C GLU A 408 -10.91 -53.44 5.99
N LEU A 409 -9.70 -53.97 5.81
CA LEU A 409 -9.26 -55.20 6.47
C LEU A 409 -9.23 -55.06 8.01
N ILE A 410 -8.80 -53.90 8.51
CA ILE A 410 -8.80 -53.64 9.96
C ILE A 410 -10.23 -53.56 10.50
N GLU A 411 -11.15 -52.91 9.78
CA GLU A 411 -12.57 -52.82 10.15
C GLU A 411 -13.26 -54.18 10.17
N ASP A 412 -13.03 -55.01 9.15
CA ASP A 412 -13.51 -56.38 9.07
C ASP A 412 -12.97 -57.22 10.24
N SER A 413 -11.66 -57.14 10.50
CA SER A 413 -11.02 -57.83 11.61
C SER A 413 -11.59 -57.42 12.98
N LEU A 414 -11.84 -56.12 13.18
CA LEU A 414 -12.47 -55.62 14.40
C LEU A 414 -13.90 -56.13 14.57
N SER A 415 -14.66 -56.23 13.48
CA SER A 415 -16.00 -56.82 13.47
C SER A 415 -15.96 -58.31 13.85
N VAL A 416 -15.02 -59.07 13.29
CA VAL A 416 -14.79 -60.49 13.63
C VAL A 416 -14.42 -60.67 15.11
N ILE A 417 -13.59 -59.79 15.66
CA ILE A 417 -13.20 -59.81 17.08
C ILE A 417 -14.42 -59.59 17.99
N GLU A 418 -15.29 -58.65 17.64
CA GLU A 418 -16.53 -58.36 18.36
C GLU A 418 -17.52 -59.53 18.28
N GLU A 419 -17.79 -60.07 17.08
CA GLU A 419 -18.62 -61.28 16.86
C GLU A 419 -18.11 -62.48 17.66
N SER A 420 -16.79 -62.64 17.70
CA SER A 420 -16.12 -63.76 18.35
C SER A 420 -15.99 -63.62 19.87
N LYS A 421 -16.40 -62.48 20.44
CA LYS A 421 -16.28 -62.13 21.87
C LYS A 421 -14.83 -62.21 22.39
N VAL A 422 -13.87 -61.84 21.54
CA VAL A 422 -12.45 -61.74 21.94
C VAL A 422 -12.22 -60.36 22.55
N ASN A 423 -11.68 -60.33 23.77
CA ASN A 423 -11.55 -59.11 24.55
C ASN A 423 -10.17 -58.46 24.34
N ILE A 424 -10.11 -57.49 23.42
CA ILE A 424 -8.90 -56.70 23.16
C ILE A 424 -8.91 -55.30 23.78
N LYS A 425 -10.08 -54.81 24.26
CA LYS A 425 -10.25 -53.44 24.78
C LYS A 425 -9.70 -53.27 26.19
N THR A 426 -9.94 -54.25 27.06
CA THR A 426 -9.57 -54.16 28.49
C THR A 426 -8.17 -54.69 28.78
N ARG A 427 -7.38 -54.99 27.73
CA ARG A 427 -6.06 -55.60 27.83
C ARG A 427 -4.99 -54.69 27.27
N ASN A 428 -3.83 -54.71 27.92
CA ASN A 428 -2.63 -54.06 27.43
C ASN A 428 -1.86 -55.03 26.53
N LEU A 429 -2.34 -55.21 25.30
CA LEU A 429 -1.63 -56.00 24.30
C LEU A 429 -0.44 -55.19 23.77
N LYS A 430 0.62 -55.90 23.42
CA LYS A 430 1.83 -55.32 22.82
C LYS A 430 1.91 -55.50 21.31
N ASN A 431 1.05 -56.37 20.76
CA ASN A 431 1.06 -56.71 19.35
C ASN A 431 -0.38 -56.92 18.84
N TYR A 432 -0.76 -56.13 17.84
CA TYR A 432 -2.08 -56.15 17.20
C TYR A 432 -2.02 -56.58 15.73
N ASN A 433 -0.93 -57.18 15.27
CA ASN A 433 -0.74 -57.53 13.86
C ASN A 433 -1.82 -58.47 13.30
N PHE A 434 -2.45 -59.28 14.15
CA PHE A 434 -3.58 -60.13 13.79
C PHE A 434 -4.77 -59.36 13.21
N LEU A 435 -4.87 -58.03 13.45
CA LEU A 435 -5.88 -57.18 12.82
C LEU A 435 -5.63 -56.98 11.32
N GLY A 436 -4.39 -57.16 10.87
CA GLY A 436 -4.01 -57.10 9.45
C GLY A 436 -4.02 -58.46 8.75
N GLU A 437 -4.68 -59.48 9.32
CA GLU A 437 -4.68 -60.85 8.76
C GLU A 437 -5.94 -61.14 7.94
N GLU A 438 -5.75 -61.57 6.68
CA GLU A 438 -6.84 -61.75 5.69
C GLU A 438 -7.95 -62.73 6.14
N ASP A 439 -7.59 -63.84 6.80
CA ASP A 439 -8.55 -64.85 7.30
C ASP A 439 -8.53 -64.99 8.84
N LEU A 440 -8.64 -63.85 9.53
CA LEU A 440 -8.73 -63.85 11.00
C LEU A 440 -9.91 -64.69 11.52
N LYS A 441 -11.04 -64.71 10.78
CA LYS A 441 -12.24 -65.47 11.16
C LYS A 441 -11.98 -66.98 11.13
N GLY A 442 -11.39 -67.50 10.05
CA GLY A 442 -11.00 -68.91 9.95
C GLY A 442 -10.00 -69.29 11.03
N LYS A 443 -9.01 -68.43 11.31
CA LYS A 443 -8.04 -68.64 12.39
C LYS A 443 -8.68 -68.75 13.77
N ILE A 444 -9.58 -67.84 14.13
CA ILE A 444 -10.31 -67.86 15.39
C ILE A 444 -11.16 -69.12 15.52
N ASN A 445 -11.86 -69.53 14.46
CA ASN A 445 -12.70 -70.73 14.47
C ASN A 445 -11.85 -72.00 14.67
N ASN A 446 -10.75 -72.13 13.94
CA ASN A 446 -9.81 -73.24 14.09
C ASN A 446 -9.27 -73.35 15.53
N LEU A 447 -8.90 -72.23 16.15
CA LEU A 447 -8.43 -72.22 17.53
C LEU A 447 -9.54 -72.62 18.52
N LYS A 448 -10.77 -72.15 18.32
CA LYS A 448 -11.93 -72.54 19.14
C LYS A 448 -12.25 -74.04 19.02
N GLU A 449 -12.19 -74.59 17.81
CA GLU A 449 -12.40 -76.03 17.57
C GLU A 449 -11.35 -76.90 18.28
N LEU A 450 -10.12 -76.39 18.41
CA LEU A 450 -9.05 -77.04 19.16
C LEU A 450 -9.16 -76.87 20.68
N GLY A 451 -10.24 -76.26 21.18
CA GLY A 451 -10.45 -76.03 22.61
C GLY A 451 -9.56 -74.93 23.19
N ILE A 452 -9.00 -74.04 22.37
CA ILE A 452 -8.15 -72.94 22.84
C ILE A 452 -9.01 -71.85 23.47
N SER A 453 -8.70 -71.51 24.73
CA SER A 453 -9.24 -70.31 25.36
C SER A 453 -8.50 -69.08 24.82
N ILE A 454 -8.99 -68.54 23.70
CA ILE A 454 -8.39 -67.38 23.01
C ILE A 454 -8.26 -66.19 23.94
N ASN A 455 -9.29 -65.90 24.75
CA ASN A 455 -9.18 -64.82 25.71
C ASN A 455 -8.01 -65.08 26.66
N SER A 456 -7.73 -66.28 27.15
CA SER A 456 -6.54 -66.49 27.98
C SER A 456 -5.21 -66.45 27.20
N ASN A 457 -5.23 -66.55 25.87
CA ASN A 457 -4.06 -66.75 25.00
C ASN A 457 -4.14 -65.92 23.70
N ILE A 458 -4.43 -64.61 23.80
CA ILE A 458 -4.67 -63.73 22.64
C ILE A 458 -3.45 -63.64 21.72
N GLU A 459 -2.25 -63.76 22.28
CA GLU A 459 -0.97 -63.79 21.56
C GLU A 459 -0.94 -64.82 20.41
N VAL A 460 -1.73 -65.89 20.50
CA VAL A 460 -1.85 -66.94 19.47
C VAL A 460 -2.49 -66.40 18.18
N LEU A 461 -3.21 -65.28 18.24
CA LEU A 461 -3.76 -64.66 17.03
C LEU A 461 -2.67 -64.07 16.13
N ASN A 462 -1.51 -63.67 16.68
CA ASN A 462 -0.37 -63.18 15.91
C ASN A 462 0.55 -64.32 15.40
N SER A 463 0.20 -65.57 15.66
CA SER A 463 1.02 -66.75 15.35
C SER A 463 0.87 -67.22 13.91
N ASP A 464 1.87 -67.91 13.37
CA ASP A 464 1.73 -68.56 12.06
C ASP A 464 0.70 -69.71 12.06
N ILE A 465 0.34 -70.17 10.85
CA ILE A 465 -0.57 -71.32 10.66
C ILE A 465 0.00 -72.63 11.25
N ASN A 466 1.33 -72.75 11.38
CA ASN A 466 1.96 -73.97 11.88
C ASN A 466 1.68 -74.17 13.37
N ILE A 467 1.45 -73.11 14.14
CA ILE A 467 1.03 -73.25 15.55
C ILE A 467 -0.29 -74.03 15.66
N ILE A 468 -1.24 -73.83 14.76
CA ILE A 468 -2.48 -74.62 14.70
C ILE A 468 -2.15 -76.10 14.45
N LYS A 469 -1.19 -76.40 13.57
CA LYS A 469 -0.75 -77.77 13.27
C LYS A 469 -0.04 -78.43 14.46
N ARG A 470 0.82 -77.70 15.16
CA ARG A 470 1.50 -78.17 16.39
C ARG A 470 0.50 -78.49 17.49
N ILE A 471 -0.48 -77.61 17.71
CA ILE A 471 -1.56 -77.85 18.68
C ILE A 471 -2.38 -79.09 18.30
N LYS A 472 -2.73 -79.26 17.01
CA LYS A 472 -3.41 -80.45 16.50
C LYS A 472 -2.62 -81.73 16.79
N LEU A 473 -1.31 -81.72 16.57
CA LEU A 473 -0.44 -82.85 16.86
C LEU A 473 -0.36 -83.15 18.36
N CYS A 474 -0.21 -82.14 19.22
CA CYS A 474 -0.24 -82.35 20.68
C CYS A 474 -1.56 -82.96 21.13
N ASN A 475 -2.68 -82.46 20.62
CA ASN A 475 -4.01 -82.99 20.93
C ASN A 475 -4.19 -84.44 20.47
N SER A 476 -3.69 -84.81 19.28
CA SER A 476 -3.78 -86.20 18.79
C SER A 476 -2.90 -87.17 19.59
N LEU A 477 -1.79 -86.69 20.14
CA LEU A 477 -0.87 -87.44 21.01
C LEU A 477 -1.30 -87.46 22.50
N GLY A 478 -2.36 -86.73 22.87
CA GLY A 478 -2.78 -86.58 24.27
C GLY A 478 -1.79 -85.77 25.14
N ILE A 479 -0.94 -84.94 24.52
CA ILE A 479 0.02 -84.07 25.21
C ILE A 479 -0.70 -82.80 25.66
N SER A 480 -0.59 -82.45 26.95
CA SER A 480 -1.13 -81.17 27.44
C SER A 480 -0.47 -79.98 26.74
N ILE A 481 -1.31 -79.11 26.18
CA ILE A 481 -0.90 -77.89 25.48
C ILE A 481 -0.72 -76.68 26.41
N TYR A 482 -1.23 -76.75 27.64
CA TYR A 482 -1.19 -75.66 28.61
C TYR A 482 -0.10 -75.87 29.66
N ASP A 483 0.51 -74.77 30.08
CA ASP A 483 1.39 -74.70 31.24
C ASP A 483 0.59 -74.54 32.56
N GLU A 484 1.32 -74.38 33.66
CA GLU A 484 0.76 -74.22 35.01
C GLU A 484 -0.11 -72.95 35.17
N ASN A 485 0.02 -71.98 34.26
CA ASN A 485 -0.72 -70.72 34.26
C ASN A 485 -1.87 -70.69 33.22
N ASN A 486 -2.25 -71.84 32.65
CA ASN A 486 -3.21 -71.95 31.55
C ASN A 486 -2.80 -71.16 30.28
N LYS A 487 -1.49 -70.97 30.09
CA LYS A 487 -0.92 -70.41 28.86
C LYS A 487 -0.47 -71.52 27.93
N ILE A 488 -0.53 -71.30 26.61
CA ILE A 488 0.05 -72.26 25.66
C ILE A 488 1.54 -72.39 25.94
N LYS A 489 2.03 -73.62 26.08
CA LYS A 489 3.42 -73.88 26.39
C LYS A 489 4.36 -73.27 25.34
N LYS A 490 5.47 -72.71 25.82
CA LYS A 490 6.44 -71.97 25.00
C LYS A 490 7.08 -72.82 23.89
N ASP A 491 7.24 -74.12 24.12
CA ASP A 491 7.74 -75.09 23.14
C ASP A 491 6.79 -75.29 21.95
N ILE A 492 5.48 -75.10 22.14
CA ILE A 492 4.48 -75.13 21.06
C ILE A 492 4.53 -73.83 20.25
N LEU A 493 4.69 -72.69 20.91
CA LEU A 493 4.75 -71.38 20.25
C LEU A 493 6.06 -71.18 19.47
N ASN A 494 7.17 -71.76 19.92
CA ASN A 494 8.46 -71.59 19.28
C ASN A 494 8.83 -72.79 18.39
N LYS A 495 9.00 -72.54 17.09
CA LYS A 495 9.37 -73.57 16.08
C LYS A 495 10.65 -74.32 16.40
N ASP A 496 11.62 -73.65 17.02
CA ASP A 496 12.94 -74.20 17.31
C ASP A 496 12.94 -75.07 18.58
N LEU A 497 11.87 -74.97 19.38
CA LEU A 497 11.69 -75.73 20.62
C LEU A 497 10.71 -76.89 20.46
N PHE A 498 9.89 -76.89 19.40
CA PHE A 498 8.92 -77.94 19.16
C PHE A 498 9.61 -79.24 18.69
N PHE A 499 9.14 -80.38 19.19
CA PHE A 499 9.78 -81.69 18.96
C PHE A 499 9.64 -82.22 17.53
N VAL A 500 8.83 -81.57 16.68
CA VAL A 500 8.73 -81.85 15.24
C VAL A 500 9.00 -80.57 14.44
N PRO A 501 9.94 -80.56 13.48
CA PRO A 501 10.15 -79.42 12.59
C PRO A 501 8.89 -79.14 11.75
N ASP A 502 8.54 -77.87 11.57
CA ASP A 502 7.36 -77.44 10.82
C ASP A 502 7.23 -78.07 9.43
N SER A 503 8.36 -78.28 8.73
CA SER A 503 8.40 -78.90 7.40
C SER A 503 7.92 -80.34 7.37
N LYS A 504 7.86 -81.02 8.51
CA LYS A 504 7.43 -82.42 8.64
C LYS A 504 6.11 -82.57 9.39
N ILE A 505 5.56 -81.51 9.98
CA ILE A 505 4.35 -81.61 10.81
C ILE A 505 3.18 -82.20 10.03
N ASP A 506 3.04 -81.87 8.74
CA ASP A 506 1.95 -82.39 7.91
C ASP A 506 1.98 -83.92 7.76
N GLU A 507 3.16 -84.56 7.84
CA GLU A 507 3.31 -86.03 7.84
C GLU A 507 2.66 -86.67 9.07
N TYR A 508 2.59 -85.94 10.19
CA TYR A 508 2.04 -86.43 11.46
C TYR A 508 0.59 -86.00 11.71
N VAL A 509 0.11 -84.98 11.00
CA VAL A 509 -1.26 -84.45 11.15
C VAL A 509 -2.24 -85.15 10.20
N ASN A 510 -1.79 -85.76 9.10
CA ASN A 510 -2.66 -86.30 8.03
C ASN A 510 -2.92 -87.81 7.99
N GLU A 511 -2.38 -88.64 8.89
CA GLU A 511 -2.68 -90.08 8.83
C GLU A 511 -3.12 -90.69 10.16
N LYS A 512 -4.17 -91.52 10.06
CA LYS A 512 -4.47 -92.58 11.02
C LYS A 512 -3.15 -93.29 11.36
N THR A 513 -2.99 -93.59 12.65
CA THR A 513 -2.00 -94.51 13.26
C THR A 513 -0.78 -93.83 13.88
N LEU A 514 -0.85 -93.62 15.20
CA LEU A 514 0.30 -93.79 16.07
C LEU A 514 -0.06 -94.85 17.12
N VAL A 515 0.40 -96.08 16.86
CA VAL A 515 0.57 -97.10 17.89
C VAL A 515 1.80 -96.68 18.70
N LEU A 516 1.58 -96.42 19.99
CA LEU A 516 2.63 -96.29 20.98
C LEU A 516 3.40 -97.62 21.05
N ASN A 517 4.72 -97.57 20.90
CA ASN A 517 5.63 -98.57 21.47
C ASN A 517 6.21 -98.03 22.76
#